data_AF-A0A7Y0TNU2-F1
#
_entry.id   AF-A0A7Y0TNU2-F1
#
_cell.length_a   1.000
_cell.length_b   1.000
_cell.length_c   1.000
_cell.angle_alpha   90.00
_cell.angle_beta   90.00
_cell.angle_gamma   90.00
#
_symmetry.space_group_name_H-M   'P 1'
#
loop_
_entity.id
_entity.type
_entity.pdbx_description
1 polymer ?
#
loop_
_entity_poly.entity_id
_entity_poly.type
_entity_poly.pdbx_seq_one_letter_code
_entity_poly.pdbx_strand_id
1 'polypeptide(L)'
;MNDKLENIFSFLTANRQFNHSLQERFYLSVISLYSDTTEKVVSLLYHIANTQSQPKIDSLASFYKSIFQDTQCMTSMQKFIEKINPNKQLNFDSLYNGMKNQDGWGKKTAALFSKSIFHLHNGHYSENLKIWGDVPATISENDNFYLPVDAVIIAIFKKLDSSISWDFDKINKTLKSVYRGEQIEIWDDLWFWGFITQNGSGDNRAFEWNENKYWALKESDKNPKSILKIKVKAEVFLKTLTNDNLQTRSTKA
;
A
#
# COMPACT_ATOMS: atom_id res chain seq x y z
N MET A 1 13.45 15.60 -10.48
CA MET A 1 12.71 14.57 -9.72
C MET A 1 11.21 14.72 -9.94
N ASN A 2 10.65 15.93 -9.83
CA ASN A 2 9.22 16.18 -9.97
C ASN A 2 8.61 15.62 -11.27
N ASP A 3 9.21 15.92 -12.43
CA ASP A 3 8.71 15.40 -13.73
C ASP A 3 8.69 13.86 -13.79
N LYS A 4 9.66 13.20 -13.14
CA LYS A 4 9.68 11.73 -13.05
C LYS A 4 8.52 11.22 -12.18
N LEU A 5 8.29 11.86 -11.03
CA LEU A 5 7.19 11.50 -10.16
C LEU A 5 5.84 11.74 -10.83
N GLU A 6 5.70 12.80 -11.61
CA GLU A 6 4.49 13.08 -12.40
C GLU A 6 4.24 12.02 -13.49
N ASN A 7 5.29 11.61 -14.21
CA ASN A 7 5.19 10.54 -15.21
C ASN A 7 4.78 9.20 -14.58
N ILE A 8 5.36 8.86 -13.43
CA ILE A 8 4.98 7.66 -12.67
C ILE A 8 3.55 7.78 -12.19
N PHE A 9 3.17 8.90 -11.57
CA PHE A 9 1.83 9.12 -11.07
C PHE A 9 0.76 9.01 -12.17
N SER A 10 1.04 9.59 -13.34
CA SER A 10 0.19 9.48 -14.53
C SER A 10 0.06 8.03 -14.99
N PHE A 11 1.16 7.27 -15.00
CA PHE A 11 1.14 5.84 -15.30
C PHE A 11 0.30 5.05 -14.27
N LEU A 12 0.49 5.29 -12.97
CA LEU A 12 -0.27 4.61 -11.91
C LEU A 12 -1.77 4.88 -12.08
N THR A 13 -2.14 6.15 -12.24
CA THR A 13 -3.53 6.60 -12.44
C THR A 13 -4.18 5.93 -13.65
N ALA A 14 -3.47 5.83 -14.78
CA ALA A 14 -4.00 5.22 -16.00
C ALA A 14 -4.10 3.69 -15.95
N ASN A 15 -3.52 3.04 -14.94
CA ASN A 15 -3.44 1.57 -14.85
C ASN A 15 -3.92 1.01 -13.48
N ARG A 16 -4.70 1.80 -12.73
CA ARG A 16 -5.26 1.47 -11.40
C ARG A 16 -5.95 0.11 -11.35
N GLN A 17 -6.67 -0.24 -12.42
CA GLN A 17 -7.51 -1.44 -12.48
C GLN A 17 -6.74 -2.74 -12.19
N PHE A 18 -5.43 -2.81 -12.48
CA PHE A 18 -4.67 -4.03 -12.30
C PHE A 18 -4.42 -4.35 -10.83
N ASN A 19 -3.95 -3.37 -10.05
CA ASN A 19 -3.78 -3.54 -8.62
C ASN A 19 -5.14 -3.57 -7.91
N HIS A 20 -6.11 -2.74 -8.35
CA HIS A 20 -7.46 -2.74 -7.79
C HIS A 20 -8.09 -4.14 -7.77
N SER A 21 -8.15 -4.84 -8.91
CA SER A 21 -8.73 -6.19 -8.96
C SER A 21 -7.94 -7.23 -8.14
N LEU A 22 -6.64 -7.05 -8.00
CA LEU A 22 -5.80 -7.91 -7.14
C LEU A 22 -6.12 -7.67 -5.67
N GLN A 23 -6.18 -6.41 -5.24
CA GLN A 23 -6.51 -6.02 -3.87
C GLN A 23 -7.93 -6.45 -3.51
N GLU A 24 -8.89 -6.34 -4.42
CA GLU A 24 -10.26 -6.80 -4.18
C GLU A 24 -10.33 -8.30 -3.92
N ARG A 25 -9.65 -9.12 -4.74
CA ARG A 25 -9.56 -10.57 -4.51
C ARG A 25 -8.84 -10.90 -3.19
N PHE A 26 -7.81 -10.13 -2.85
CA PHE A 26 -7.13 -10.26 -1.56
C PHE A 26 -8.10 -9.99 -0.41
N TYR A 27 -8.77 -8.84 -0.40
CA TYR A 27 -9.73 -8.49 0.64
C TYR A 27 -10.84 -9.53 0.74
N LEU A 28 -11.46 -9.94 -0.37
CA LEU A 28 -12.45 -11.03 -0.37
C LEU A 28 -11.91 -12.28 0.33
N SER A 29 -10.68 -12.71 0.03
CA SER A 29 -10.10 -13.89 0.67
C SER A 29 -9.84 -13.73 2.18
N VAL A 30 -9.66 -12.51 2.66
CA VAL A 30 -9.35 -12.19 4.06
C VAL A 30 -10.63 -12.02 4.89
N ILE A 31 -11.68 -11.40 4.33
CA ILE A 31 -12.83 -10.95 5.13
C ILE A 31 -14.17 -11.62 4.78
N SER A 32 -14.32 -12.23 3.60
CA SER A 32 -15.64 -12.75 3.16
C SER A 32 -16.13 -13.97 3.94
N LEU A 33 -15.24 -14.68 4.63
CA LEU A 33 -15.59 -15.85 5.45
C LEU A 33 -16.26 -15.49 6.78
N TYR A 34 -16.21 -14.21 7.17
CA TYR A 34 -16.65 -13.75 8.46
C TYR A 34 -17.89 -12.87 8.32
N SER A 35 -18.95 -13.19 9.07
CA SER A 35 -20.13 -12.34 9.17
C SER A 35 -19.99 -11.28 10.27
N ASP A 36 -19.21 -11.59 11.31
CA ASP A 36 -19.02 -10.69 12.46
C ASP A 36 -17.99 -9.60 12.15
N THR A 37 -18.27 -8.38 12.61
CA THR A 37 -17.42 -7.20 12.38
C THR A 37 -16.07 -7.36 13.09
N THR A 38 -16.08 -7.88 14.32
CA THR A 38 -14.87 -8.09 15.12
C THR A 38 -13.96 -9.09 14.43
N GLU A 39 -14.51 -10.21 13.97
CA GLU A 39 -13.75 -11.24 13.25
C GLU A 39 -13.12 -10.71 11.95
N LYS A 40 -13.84 -9.86 11.18
CA LYS A 40 -13.28 -9.20 9.99
C LYS A 40 -12.09 -8.30 10.34
N VAL A 41 -12.22 -7.46 11.37
CA VAL A 41 -11.12 -6.59 11.84
C VAL A 41 -9.91 -7.43 12.26
N VAL A 42 -10.14 -8.45 13.08
CA VAL A 42 -9.09 -9.33 13.59
C VAL A 42 -8.39 -10.08 12.45
N SER A 43 -9.15 -10.64 11.51
CA SER A 43 -8.61 -11.31 10.31
C SER A 43 -7.69 -10.36 9.54
N LEU A 44 -8.16 -9.15 9.24
CA LEU A 44 -7.37 -8.15 8.52
C LEU A 44 -6.08 -7.78 9.26
N LEU A 45 -6.14 -7.59 10.58
CA LEU A 45 -4.98 -7.30 11.42
C LEU A 45 -3.95 -8.44 11.38
N TYR A 46 -4.39 -9.71 11.51
CA TYR A 46 -3.51 -10.87 11.42
C TYR A 46 -2.85 -10.97 10.05
N HIS A 47 -3.60 -10.79 8.98
CA HIS A 47 -3.06 -10.81 7.63
C HIS A 47 -1.99 -9.73 7.43
N ILE A 48 -2.20 -8.52 7.94
CA ILE A 48 -1.22 -7.43 7.85
C ILE A 48 0.00 -7.71 8.72
N ALA A 49 -0.17 -8.18 9.96
CA ALA A 49 0.94 -8.53 10.84
C ALA A 49 1.85 -9.60 10.21
N ASN A 50 1.25 -10.57 9.51
CA ASN A 50 1.96 -11.63 8.80
C ASN A 50 2.70 -11.15 7.53
N THR A 51 2.53 -9.89 7.10
CA THR A 51 3.38 -9.29 6.05
C THR A 51 4.71 -8.75 6.58
N GLN A 52 4.91 -8.74 7.91
CA GLN A 52 6.18 -8.37 8.51
C GLN A 52 7.21 -9.47 8.25
N SER A 53 8.42 -9.08 7.83
CA SER A 53 9.51 -10.05 7.59
C SER A 53 9.95 -10.78 8.85
N GLN A 54 9.86 -10.11 10.01
CA GLN A 54 10.14 -10.66 11.33
C GLN A 54 9.11 -10.09 12.32
N PRO A 55 7.94 -10.74 12.47
CA PRO A 55 6.90 -10.27 13.38
C PRO A 55 7.39 -10.26 14.83
N LYS A 56 7.14 -9.17 15.55
CA LYS A 56 7.45 -9.08 16.99
C LYS A 56 6.35 -9.78 17.79
N ILE A 57 6.37 -11.12 17.79
CA ILE A 57 5.26 -11.95 18.29
C ILE A 57 4.82 -11.56 19.71
N ASP A 58 5.76 -11.35 20.65
CA ASP A 58 5.41 -10.99 22.03
C ASP A 58 4.71 -9.63 22.12
N SER A 59 5.20 -8.64 21.35
CA SER A 59 4.59 -7.32 21.25
C SER A 59 3.20 -7.38 20.62
N LEU A 60 3.06 -8.12 19.51
CA LEU A 60 1.79 -8.34 18.83
C LEU A 60 0.79 -9.05 19.75
N ALA A 61 1.23 -10.05 20.52
CA ALA A 61 0.38 -10.77 21.46
C ALA A 61 -0.21 -9.84 22.52
N SER A 62 0.57 -8.89 23.04
CA SER A 62 0.08 -7.89 23.99
C SER A 62 -1.00 -7.00 23.38
N PHE A 63 -0.81 -6.55 22.13
CA PHE A 63 -1.83 -5.79 21.40
C PHE A 63 -3.12 -6.61 21.20
N TYR A 64 -3.02 -7.85 20.71
CA TYR A 64 -4.20 -8.70 20.50
C TYR A 64 -4.94 -8.97 21.82
N LYS A 65 -4.22 -9.29 22.91
CA LYS A 65 -4.84 -9.45 24.24
C LYS A 65 -5.61 -8.19 24.65
N SER A 66 -5.06 -7.00 24.41
CA SER A 66 -5.69 -5.72 24.76
C SER A 66 -7.02 -5.49 24.03
N ILE A 67 -7.11 -5.82 22.73
CA ILE A 67 -8.36 -5.66 21.96
C ILE A 67 -9.37 -6.79 22.25
N PHE A 68 -8.91 -8.00 22.59
CA PHE A 68 -9.81 -9.09 23.00
C PHE A 68 -10.37 -8.93 24.41
N GLN A 69 -9.68 -8.17 25.29
CA GLN A 69 -10.23 -7.77 26.59
C GLN A 69 -11.38 -6.77 26.47
N ASP A 70 -11.48 -6.05 25.35
CA ASP A 70 -12.53 -5.09 25.05
C ASP A 70 -12.96 -5.20 23.59
N THR A 71 -13.70 -6.25 23.26
CA THR A 71 -14.13 -6.49 21.87
C THR A 71 -15.04 -5.40 21.32
N GLN A 72 -15.69 -4.61 22.20
CA GLN A 72 -16.52 -3.48 21.79
C GLN A 72 -15.71 -2.41 21.05
N CYS A 73 -14.40 -2.30 21.31
CA CYS A 73 -13.54 -1.37 20.58
C CYS A 73 -13.51 -1.63 19.07
N MET A 74 -13.80 -2.85 18.61
CA MET A 74 -13.75 -3.23 17.19
C MET A 74 -15.09 -3.07 16.46
N THR A 75 -16.12 -2.52 17.09
CA THR A 75 -17.46 -2.37 16.48
C THR A 75 -17.59 -1.19 15.53
N SER A 76 -16.64 -0.25 15.54
CA SER A 76 -16.62 0.96 14.72
C SER A 76 -15.21 1.53 14.65
N MET A 77 -14.89 2.32 13.63
CA MET A 77 -13.60 2.99 13.51
C MET A 77 -13.34 3.95 14.67
N GLN A 78 -14.33 4.73 15.10
CA GLN A 78 -14.18 5.68 16.21
C GLN A 78 -13.82 4.98 17.51
N LYS A 79 -14.52 3.90 17.87
CA LYS A 79 -14.19 3.11 19.06
C LYS A 79 -12.82 2.45 18.97
N PHE A 80 -12.42 2.02 17.77
CA PHE A 80 -11.12 1.42 17.57
C PHE A 80 -10.01 2.47 17.75
N ILE A 81 -10.19 3.66 17.17
CA ILE A 81 -9.32 4.82 17.40
C ILE A 81 -9.25 5.18 18.87
N GLU A 82 -10.38 5.24 19.59
CA GLU A 82 -10.39 5.57 21.01
C GLU A 82 -9.56 4.57 21.84
N LYS A 83 -9.58 3.29 21.46
CA LYS A 83 -8.77 2.25 22.11
C LYS A 83 -7.26 2.42 21.89
N ILE A 84 -6.84 2.78 20.68
CA ILE A 84 -5.41 2.80 20.29
C ILE A 84 -4.78 4.19 20.29
N ASN A 85 -5.62 5.24 20.28
CA ASN A 85 -5.25 6.65 20.19
C ASN A 85 -6.32 7.53 20.86
N PRO A 86 -6.43 7.48 22.20
CA PRO A 86 -7.53 8.12 22.93
C PRO A 86 -7.64 9.62 22.66
N ASN A 87 -8.88 10.13 22.66
CA ASN A 87 -9.20 11.56 22.45
C ASN A 87 -8.76 12.12 21.08
N LYS A 88 -8.70 11.27 20.04
CA LYS A 88 -8.41 11.68 18.67
C LYS A 88 -9.64 11.66 17.77
N GLN A 89 -9.53 12.38 16.66
CA GLN A 89 -10.62 12.56 15.70
C GLN A 89 -10.83 11.29 14.86
N LEU A 90 -12.03 11.15 14.33
CA LEU A 90 -12.38 10.12 13.35
C LEU A 90 -11.74 10.41 11.99
N ASN A 91 -10.49 10.02 11.79
CA ASN A 91 -9.78 10.19 10.52
C ASN A 91 -8.65 9.15 10.35
N PHE A 92 -8.09 9.07 9.15
CA PHE A 92 -7.07 8.08 8.83
C PHE A 92 -5.72 8.37 9.50
N ASP A 93 -5.38 9.64 9.74
CA ASP A 93 -4.18 10.01 10.49
C ASP A 93 -4.22 9.53 11.94
N SER A 94 -5.40 9.62 12.58
CA SER A 94 -5.59 9.14 13.96
C SER A 94 -5.52 7.63 14.03
N LEU A 95 -6.08 6.92 13.04
CA LEU A 95 -5.94 5.47 12.90
C LEU A 95 -4.48 5.06 12.70
N TYR A 96 -3.78 5.72 11.78
CA TYR A 96 -2.37 5.49 11.49
C TYR A 96 -1.51 5.70 12.72
N ASN A 97 -1.62 6.86 13.38
CA ASN A 97 -0.79 7.17 14.54
C ASN A 97 -1.12 6.27 15.73
N GLY A 98 -2.39 5.91 15.91
CA GLY A 98 -2.82 4.96 16.91
C GLY A 98 -2.15 3.62 16.75
N MET A 99 -2.25 3.04 15.56
CA MET A 99 -1.63 1.76 15.23
C MET A 99 -0.11 1.83 15.33
N LYS A 100 0.51 2.88 14.78
CA LYS A 100 1.98 3.07 14.82
C LYS A 100 2.54 3.09 16.24
N ASN A 101 1.75 3.54 17.21
CA ASN A 101 2.14 3.64 18.61
C ASN A 101 1.86 2.34 19.40
N GLN A 102 1.20 1.35 18.80
CA GLN A 102 1.04 0.04 19.43
C GLN A 102 2.29 -0.80 19.28
N ASP A 103 2.68 -1.48 20.35
CA ASP A 103 3.80 -2.41 20.33
C ASP A 103 3.57 -3.50 19.27
N GLY A 104 4.62 -3.78 18.48
CA GLY A 104 4.56 -4.74 17.39
C GLY A 104 4.08 -4.17 16.05
N TRP A 105 3.60 -2.93 16.02
CA TRP A 105 3.16 -2.24 14.81
C TRP A 105 4.15 -1.14 14.42
N GLY A 106 4.68 -1.21 13.20
CA GLY A 106 5.58 -0.20 12.66
C GLY A 106 4.90 0.77 11.71
N LYS A 107 5.64 1.79 11.25
CA LYS A 107 5.16 2.79 10.27
C LYS A 107 4.54 2.15 9.03
N LYS A 108 5.19 1.14 8.44
CA LYS A 108 4.68 0.43 7.26
C LYS A 108 3.35 -0.26 7.55
N THR A 109 3.27 -1.07 8.60
CA THR A 109 2.06 -1.87 8.88
C THR A 109 0.88 -1.02 9.34
N ALA A 110 1.14 0.06 10.08
CA ALA A 110 0.12 1.05 10.42
C ALA A 110 -0.44 1.76 9.17
N ALA A 111 0.44 2.14 8.23
CA ALA A 111 0.02 2.70 6.94
C ALA A 111 -0.79 1.68 6.12
N LEU A 112 -0.34 0.42 6.07
CA LEU A 112 -1.02 -0.65 5.33
C LEU A 112 -2.41 -0.95 5.91
N PHE A 113 -2.56 -0.91 7.24
CA PHE A 113 -3.86 -1.06 7.89
C PHE A 113 -4.79 0.10 7.58
N SER A 114 -4.33 1.34 7.74
CA SER A 114 -5.12 2.54 7.42
C SER A 114 -5.57 2.55 5.96
N LYS A 115 -4.68 2.14 5.06
CA LYS A 115 -4.96 1.94 3.64
C LYS A 115 -6.01 0.87 3.37
N SER A 116 -5.89 -0.28 4.03
CA SER A 116 -6.85 -1.36 3.88
C SER A 116 -8.24 -0.90 4.35
N ILE A 117 -8.33 -0.21 5.50
CA ILE A 117 -9.60 0.38 5.94
C ILE A 117 -10.16 1.37 4.92
N PHE A 118 -9.34 2.27 4.35
CA PHE A 118 -9.82 3.16 3.30
C PHE A 118 -10.36 2.39 2.08
N HIS A 119 -9.63 1.40 1.57
CA HIS A 119 -10.04 0.61 0.40
C HIS A 119 -11.38 -0.10 0.64
N LEU A 120 -11.55 -0.70 1.81
CA LEU A 120 -12.78 -1.41 2.15
C LEU A 120 -14.01 -0.49 2.26
N HIS A 121 -13.81 0.84 2.32
CA HIS A 121 -14.86 1.81 2.66
C HIS A 121 -15.02 2.98 1.67
N ASN A 122 -14.11 3.19 0.73
CA ASN A 122 -14.13 4.32 -0.19
C ASN A 122 -15.17 4.24 -1.33
N GLY A 123 -15.91 3.13 -1.43
CA GLY A 123 -16.93 2.93 -2.46
C GLY A 123 -16.40 2.52 -3.84
N HIS A 124 -15.09 2.30 -3.99
CA HIS A 124 -14.49 1.76 -5.22
C HIS A 124 -14.33 0.23 -5.20
N TYR A 125 -14.49 -0.39 -4.04
CA TYR A 125 -14.45 -1.84 -3.84
C TYR A 125 -15.84 -2.39 -3.53
N SER A 126 -16.03 -3.70 -3.67
CA SER A 126 -17.32 -4.35 -3.40
C SER A 126 -17.92 -3.99 -2.04
N GLU A 127 -19.21 -3.65 -2.01
CA GLU A 127 -19.92 -3.19 -0.81
C GLU A 127 -19.91 -4.22 0.35
N ASN A 128 -19.87 -5.51 0.04
CA ASN A 128 -19.79 -6.58 1.03
C ASN A 128 -18.44 -6.62 1.79
N LEU A 129 -17.45 -5.85 1.35
CA LEU A 129 -16.15 -5.73 2.00
C LEU A 129 -16.13 -4.73 3.15
N LYS A 130 -17.16 -3.89 3.30
CA LYS A 130 -17.25 -2.92 4.40
C LYS A 130 -17.25 -3.65 5.75
N ILE A 131 -16.43 -3.16 6.67
CA ILE A 131 -16.31 -3.66 8.04
C ILE A 131 -17.06 -2.75 9.03
N TRP A 132 -16.83 -1.43 8.97
CA TRP A 132 -17.42 -0.44 9.87
C TRP A 132 -18.39 0.54 9.18
N GLY A 133 -19.41 1.02 9.90
CA GLY A 133 -20.39 1.97 9.38
C GLY A 133 -19.97 3.44 9.40
N ASP A 134 -18.93 3.78 10.17
CA ASP A 134 -18.50 5.15 10.48
C ASP A 134 -17.19 5.56 9.78
N VAL A 135 -16.67 4.77 8.85
CA VAL A 135 -15.43 5.10 8.13
C VAL A 135 -15.68 6.23 7.13
N PRO A 136 -14.85 7.30 7.14
CA PRO A 136 -14.93 8.33 6.10
C PRO A 136 -14.70 7.74 4.70
N ALA A 137 -15.61 8.02 3.76
CA ALA A 137 -15.51 7.53 2.38
C ALA A 137 -14.39 8.21 1.57
N THR A 138 -13.93 9.39 2.00
CA THR A 138 -12.90 10.19 1.34
C THR A 138 -11.84 10.64 2.35
N ILE A 139 -10.62 10.88 1.88
CA ILE A 139 -9.55 11.45 2.71
C ILE A 139 -9.57 12.97 2.60
N SER A 140 -9.87 13.67 3.69
CA SER A 140 -9.89 15.14 3.69
C SER A 140 -8.49 15.74 3.47
N GLU A 141 -8.39 16.98 2.98
CA GLU A 141 -7.10 17.63 2.69
C GLU A 141 -6.18 17.74 3.91
N ASN A 142 -6.75 17.87 5.11
CA ASN A 142 -6.03 17.94 6.38
C ASN A 142 -5.79 16.56 7.03
N ASP A 143 -6.32 15.49 6.43
CA ASP A 143 -6.13 14.12 6.90
C ASP A 143 -4.85 13.53 6.28
N ASN A 144 -3.86 13.30 7.14
CA ASN A 144 -2.59 12.75 6.72
C ASN A 144 -2.73 11.26 6.37
N PHE A 145 -2.60 10.96 5.08
CA PHE A 145 -2.49 9.60 4.59
C PHE A 145 -1.04 9.24 4.24
N TYR A 146 -0.66 7.98 4.34
CA TYR A 146 0.74 7.54 4.18
C TYR A 146 0.83 6.33 3.25
N LEU A 147 1.80 6.37 2.33
CA LEU A 147 2.18 5.24 1.51
C LEU A 147 2.86 4.17 2.39
N PRO A 148 2.42 2.90 2.36
CA PRO A 148 3.13 1.80 3.01
C PRO A 148 4.45 1.52 2.29
N VAL A 149 5.55 2.10 2.78
CA VAL A 149 6.87 1.95 2.15
C VAL A 149 7.55 0.67 2.64
N ASP A 150 7.95 -0.18 1.69
CA ASP A 150 8.80 -1.34 1.92
C ASP A 150 10.03 -1.35 0.99
N ALA A 151 10.79 -2.45 1.00
CA ALA A 151 11.99 -2.58 0.19
C ALA A 151 11.76 -2.47 -1.33
N VAL A 152 10.56 -2.81 -1.83
CA VAL A 152 10.21 -2.66 -3.26
C VAL A 152 10.10 -1.19 -3.62
N ILE A 153 9.37 -0.43 -2.81
CA ILE A 153 9.20 1.02 -2.99
C ILE A 153 10.53 1.75 -2.80
N ILE A 154 11.30 1.40 -1.76
CA ILE A 154 12.63 1.97 -1.52
C ILE A 154 13.55 1.75 -2.72
N ALA A 155 13.54 0.55 -3.32
CA ALA A 155 14.34 0.26 -4.50
C ALA A 155 13.95 1.14 -5.69
N ILE A 156 12.65 1.40 -5.91
CA ILE A 156 12.20 2.33 -6.96
C ILE A 156 12.74 3.74 -6.71
N PHE A 157 12.58 4.27 -5.51
CA PHE A 157 13.07 5.62 -5.21
C PHE A 157 14.60 5.73 -5.33
N LYS A 158 15.36 4.69 -4.93
CA LYS A 158 16.80 4.60 -5.18
C LYS A 158 17.13 4.57 -6.68
N LYS A 159 16.31 3.92 -7.51
CA LYS A 159 16.48 3.92 -8.97
C LYS A 159 16.24 5.32 -9.58
N LEU A 160 15.33 6.10 -8.99
CA LEU A 160 15.04 7.46 -9.44
C LEU A 160 16.16 8.45 -9.06
N ASP A 161 16.69 8.30 -7.85
CA ASP A 161 17.80 9.08 -7.31
C ASP A 161 18.55 8.28 -6.24
N SER A 162 19.73 7.78 -6.60
CA SER A 162 20.58 6.97 -5.72
C SER A 162 21.40 7.80 -4.73
N SER A 163 21.42 9.13 -4.85
CA SER A 163 22.15 10.02 -3.94
C SER A 163 21.47 10.17 -2.58
N ILE A 164 20.17 9.86 -2.51
CA ILE A 164 19.37 9.95 -1.30
C ILE A 164 19.28 8.59 -0.63
N SER A 165 19.61 8.55 0.66
CA SER A 165 19.34 7.38 1.50
C SER A 165 17.85 7.32 1.83
N TRP A 166 17.07 6.74 0.92
CA TRP A 166 15.61 6.66 1.02
C TRP A 166 15.13 5.74 2.15
N ASP A 167 14.11 6.22 2.86
CA ASP A 167 13.39 5.50 3.91
C ASP A 167 11.89 5.88 3.87
N PHE A 168 11.10 5.29 4.76
CA PHE A 168 9.66 5.55 4.86
C PHE A 168 9.35 7.06 4.96
N ASP A 169 10.09 7.79 5.79
CA ASP A 169 9.80 9.18 6.11
C ASP A 169 10.16 10.10 4.95
N LYS A 170 11.34 9.91 4.34
CA LYS A 170 11.78 10.71 3.19
C LYS A 170 10.89 10.51 1.98
N ILE A 171 10.47 9.28 1.70
CA ILE A 171 9.57 8.97 0.59
C ILE A 171 8.22 9.64 0.81
N ASN A 172 7.60 9.42 1.98
CA ASN A 172 6.31 10.04 2.29
C ASN A 172 6.41 11.57 2.32
N LYS A 173 7.49 12.15 2.85
CA LYS A 173 7.72 13.61 2.84
C LYS A 173 7.82 14.15 1.41
N THR A 174 8.52 13.43 0.52
CA THR A 174 8.70 13.83 -0.88
C THR A 174 7.38 13.76 -1.64
N LEU A 175 6.61 12.67 -1.49
CA LEU A 175 5.29 12.58 -2.12
C LEU A 175 4.36 13.66 -1.55
N LYS A 176 4.39 13.87 -0.23
CA LYS A 176 3.66 14.94 0.43
C LYS A 176 4.22 16.35 0.17
N SER A 177 5.18 16.61 -0.69
CA SER A 177 5.38 18.00 -1.14
C SER A 177 4.47 18.35 -2.33
N VAL A 178 3.85 17.36 -2.97
CA VAL A 178 3.09 17.54 -4.23
C VAL A 178 1.70 16.89 -4.17
N TYR A 179 1.56 15.74 -3.53
CA TYR A 179 0.35 14.92 -3.52
C TYR A 179 -0.33 14.93 -2.14
N ARG A 180 -1.66 14.91 -2.13
CA ARG A 180 -2.49 14.94 -0.90
C ARG A 180 -3.68 13.98 -1.01
N GLY A 181 -4.25 13.65 0.15
CA GLY A 181 -5.47 12.83 0.25
C GLY A 181 -5.38 11.55 -0.58
N GLU A 182 -6.38 11.33 -1.42
CA GLU A 182 -6.51 10.16 -2.30
C GLU A 182 -5.39 10.03 -3.32
N GLN A 183 -4.69 11.12 -3.67
CA GLN A 183 -3.53 11.01 -4.55
C GLN A 183 -2.40 10.20 -3.90
N ILE A 184 -2.26 10.24 -2.57
CA ILE A 184 -1.30 9.39 -1.85
C ILE A 184 -1.71 7.92 -1.92
N GLU A 185 -3.01 7.61 -1.95
CA GLU A 185 -3.47 6.24 -2.12
C GLU A 185 -3.11 5.68 -3.51
N ILE A 186 -3.18 6.48 -4.58
CA ILE A 186 -2.77 6.06 -5.92
C ILE A 186 -1.32 5.56 -5.95
N TRP A 187 -0.44 6.16 -5.14
CA TRP A 187 0.95 5.74 -5.03
C TRP A 187 1.12 4.31 -4.46
N ASP A 188 0.10 3.71 -3.84
CA ASP A 188 0.15 2.31 -3.39
C ASP A 188 0.33 1.33 -4.54
N ASP A 189 -0.21 1.65 -5.73
CA ASP A 189 -0.05 0.83 -6.93
C ASP A 189 1.41 0.67 -7.34
N LEU A 190 2.28 1.57 -6.89
CA LEU A 190 3.72 1.47 -7.08
C LEU A 190 4.29 0.17 -6.50
N TRP A 191 3.68 -0.37 -5.44
CA TRP A 191 4.10 -1.65 -4.86
C TRP A 191 3.86 -2.79 -5.83
N PHE A 192 2.68 -2.86 -6.44
CA PHE A 192 2.33 -3.91 -7.40
C PHE A 192 3.28 -3.89 -8.61
N TRP A 193 3.45 -2.73 -9.22
CA TRP A 193 4.34 -2.57 -10.38
C TRP A 193 5.79 -2.85 -9.99
N GLY A 194 6.27 -2.30 -8.88
CA GLY A 194 7.61 -2.58 -8.39
C GLY A 194 7.87 -4.03 -8.07
N PHE A 195 6.88 -4.72 -7.50
CA PHE A 195 7.04 -6.12 -7.10
C PHE A 195 7.28 -6.99 -8.33
N ILE A 196 6.43 -6.87 -9.35
CA ILE A 196 6.49 -7.69 -10.57
C ILE A 196 7.56 -7.22 -11.56
N THR A 197 8.26 -6.11 -11.31
CA THR A 197 9.35 -5.61 -12.18
C THR A 197 10.70 -5.50 -11.49
N GLN A 198 10.92 -6.27 -10.42
CA GLN A 198 12.21 -6.34 -9.73
C GLN A 198 12.66 -7.80 -9.57
N ASN A 199 13.89 -8.11 -9.95
CA ASN A 199 14.56 -9.39 -9.75
C ASN A 199 15.67 -9.27 -8.70
N GLY A 200 15.79 -10.27 -7.82
CA GLY A 200 16.77 -10.29 -6.73
C GLY A 200 16.36 -9.54 -5.47
N SER A 201 17.34 -9.28 -4.60
CA SER A 201 17.19 -8.64 -3.29
C SER A 201 18.29 -7.58 -3.07
N GLY A 202 18.14 -6.78 -2.01
CA GLY A 202 19.11 -5.72 -1.68
C GLY A 202 19.18 -4.61 -2.74
N ASP A 203 20.38 -4.03 -2.90
CA ASP A 203 20.66 -2.90 -3.79
C ASP A 203 20.95 -3.33 -5.24
N ASN A 204 21.21 -4.62 -5.49
CA ASN A 204 21.57 -5.15 -6.81
C ASN A 204 20.36 -5.66 -7.61
N ARG A 205 19.17 -5.09 -7.37
CA ARG A 205 17.95 -5.52 -8.04
C ARG A 205 17.97 -5.17 -9.51
N ALA A 206 17.70 -6.14 -10.37
CA ALA A 206 17.44 -5.89 -11.78
C ALA A 206 15.99 -5.40 -11.96
N PHE A 207 15.82 -4.33 -12.73
CA PHE A 207 14.52 -3.72 -13.02
C PHE A 207 14.02 -4.23 -14.38
N GLU A 208 13.32 -5.35 -14.35
CA GLU A 208 12.82 -6.06 -15.53
C GLU A 208 11.59 -6.89 -15.16
N TRP A 209 10.79 -7.29 -16.15
CA TRP A 209 9.62 -8.13 -15.94
C TRP A 209 9.99 -9.43 -15.20
N ASN A 210 9.33 -9.70 -14.07
CA ASN A 210 9.49 -10.89 -13.26
C ASN A 210 8.18 -11.69 -13.25
N GLU A 211 8.08 -12.62 -14.20
CA GLU A 211 6.94 -13.51 -14.32
C GLU A 211 6.74 -14.38 -13.07
N ASN A 212 7.81 -14.88 -12.45
CA ASN A 212 7.71 -15.74 -11.28
C ASN A 212 7.05 -15.01 -10.09
N LYS A 213 7.37 -13.73 -9.89
CA LYS A 213 6.68 -12.91 -8.88
C LYS A 213 5.22 -12.67 -9.24
N TYR A 214 4.90 -12.45 -10.52
CA TYR A 214 3.51 -12.35 -10.95
C TYR A 214 2.71 -13.62 -10.61
N TRP A 215 3.29 -14.80 -10.87
CA TRP A 215 2.69 -16.10 -10.53
C TRP A 215 2.58 -16.32 -9.01
N ALA A 216 3.55 -15.84 -8.24
CA ALA A 216 3.54 -15.93 -6.78
C ALA A 216 2.44 -15.08 -6.11
N LEU A 217 1.95 -14.03 -6.77
CA LEU A 217 0.77 -13.29 -6.31
C LEU A 217 -0.47 -14.15 -6.53
N LYS A 218 -0.92 -14.85 -5.49
CA LYS A 218 -2.08 -15.75 -5.54
C LYS A 218 -3.30 -15.09 -6.19
N GLU A 219 -3.54 -13.82 -5.88
CA GLU A 219 -4.68 -13.03 -6.31
C GLU A 219 -4.50 -12.36 -7.69
N SER A 220 -3.39 -12.57 -8.40
CA SER A 220 -3.23 -12.06 -9.77
C SER A 220 -4.03 -12.90 -10.78
N ASP A 221 -4.44 -12.29 -11.90
CA ASP A 221 -5.17 -12.98 -12.96
C ASP A 221 -4.24 -13.86 -13.82
N LYS A 222 -4.39 -15.18 -13.70
CA LYS A 222 -3.53 -16.15 -14.41
C LYS A 222 -3.95 -16.40 -15.86
N ASN A 223 -4.92 -15.66 -16.40
CA ASN A 223 -5.28 -15.76 -17.80
C ASN A 223 -4.10 -15.32 -18.70
N PRO A 224 -3.72 -16.10 -19.73
CA PRO A 224 -2.60 -15.76 -20.62
C PRO A 224 -2.71 -14.38 -21.29
N LYS A 225 -3.92 -13.95 -21.66
CA LYS A 225 -4.14 -12.62 -22.26
C LYS A 225 -3.90 -11.51 -21.23
N SER A 226 -4.33 -11.71 -19.99
CA SER A 226 -4.09 -10.77 -18.89
C SER A 226 -2.61 -10.66 -18.55
N ILE A 227 -1.89 -11.79 -18.51
CA ILE A 227 -0.43 -11.83 -18.31
C ILE A 227 0.28 -11.04 -19.40
N LEU A 228 -0.05 -11.28 -20.68
CA LEU A 228 0.55 -10.56 -21.81
C LEU A 228 0.31 -9.05 -21.69
N LYS A 229 -0.92 -8.64 -21.35
CA LYS A 229 -1.27 -7.23 -21.14
C LYS A 229 -0.45 -6.61 -20.01
N ILE A 230 -0.31 -7.31 -18.88
CA ILE A 230 0.46 -6.82 -17.73
C ILE A 230 1.95 -6.74 -18.05
N LYS A 231 2.51 -7.72 -18.77
CA LYS A 231 3.90 -7.68 -19.23
C LYS A 231 4.18 -6.45 -20.08
N VAL A 232 3.33 -6.15 -21.07
CA VAL A 232 3.46 -4.94 -21.90
C VAL A 232 3.39 -3.67 -21.04
N LYS A 233 2.50 -3.62 -20.05
CA LYS A 233 2.40 -2.47 -19.14
C LYS A 233 3.58 -2.36 -18.18
N ALA A 234 4.14 -3.48 -17.74
CA ALA A 234 5.36 -3.52 -16.93
C ALA A 234 6.56 -2.96 -17.70
N GLU A 235 6.69 -3.25 -18.99
CA GLU A 235 7.71 -2.64 -19.85
C GLU A 235 7.54 -1.13 -19.96
N VAL A 236 6.29 -0.64 -20.07
CA VAL A 236 6.00 0.81 -20.05
C VAL A 236 6.37 1.42 -18.70
N PHE A 237 5.98 0.78 -17.59
CA PHE A 237 6.34 1.22 -16.24
C PHE A 237 7.86 1.35 -16.08
N LEU A 238 8.62 0.33 -16.50
CA LEU A 238 10.08 0.34 -16.43
C LEU A 238 10.69 1.50 -17.20
N LYS A 239 10.15 1.83 -18.39
CA LYS A 239 10.59 3.00 -19.16
C LYS A 239 10.35 4.31 -18.42
N THR A 240 9.29 4.42 -17.60
CA THR A 240 9.08 5.63 -16.76
C THR A 240 10.14 5.80 -15.68
N LEU A 241 10.85 4.73 -15.30
CA LEU A 241 11.92 4.77 -14.31
C LEU A 241 13.30 5.10 -14.92
N THR A 242 13.44 4.99 -16.24
CA THR A 242 14.71 5.20 -16.96
C THR A 242 14.70 6.50 -17.75
N ASN A 243 15.81 7.23 -17.71
CA ASN A 243 16.04 8.41 -18.56
C ASN A 243 16.37 7.96 -20.00
N ASP A 244 15.38 7.63 -20.81
CA ASP A 244 15.57 7.68 -22.26
C ASP A 244 14.75 8.84 -22.82
N ASN A 245 15.18 10.05 -22.47
CA ASN A 245 15.19 11.09 -23.49
C ASN A 245 16.18 10.58 -24.55
N LEU A 246 15.66 10.02 -25.65
CA LEU A 246 16.37 9.97 -26.92
C LEU A 246 16.65 11.42 -27.35
N GLN A 247 17.62 12.06 -26.70
CA GLN A 247 18.47 12.99 -27.41
C GLN A 247 19.23 12.12 -28.39
N THR A 248 18.70 12.05 -29.61
CA THR A 248 19.49 11.91 -30.81
C THR A 248 20.75 12.75 -30.63
N ARG A 249 21.84 12.11 -30.21
CA ARG A 249 23.18 12.58 -30.54
C ARG A 249 23.28 12.38 -32.04
N SER A 250 22.72 13.35 -32.77
CA SER A 250 23.09 13.61 -34.14
C SER A 250 24.60 13.68 -34.15
N THR A 251 25.19 12.70 -34.81
CA THR A 251 26.43 12.87 -35.57
C THR A 251 26.55 14.32 -36.02
N LYS A 252 27.50 15.04 -35.44
CA LYS A 252 28.19 16.10 -36.16
C LYS A 252 29.58 15.58 -36.45
N ALA A 253 29.81 15.47 -37.75
CA ALA A 253 31.07 15.20 -38.42
C ALA A 253 32.17 16.17 -37.96
#